data_AF-M3GE86-F1
#
_entry.id   AF-M3GE86-F1
#
_cell.length_a   1.000
_cell.length_b   1.000
_cell.length_c   1.000
_cell.angle_alpha   90.00
_cell.angle_beta   90.00
_cell.angle_gamma   90.00
#
_symmetry.space_group_name_H-M   'P 1'
#
loop_
_entity.id
_entity.type
_entity.pdbx_description
1 polymer ?
#
loop_
_entity_poly.entity_id
_entity_poly.type
_entity_poly.pdbx_seq_one_letter_code
_entity_poly.pdbx_strand_id
1 'polypeptide(L)' 'MKKEIKEKISPRHVPSKILAVADIPYTINMKKVEIAVKRTVQGESVTNKEALSNPESLEYYKNLSELAED' A
#
# COMPACT_ATOMS: atom_id res chain seq x y z
N MET A 1 -13.91 8.60 9.26
CA MET A 1 -12.55 8.01 9.11
C MET A 1 -11.52 8.53 10.13
N LYS A 2 -10.81 9.65 9.94
CA LYS A 2 -9.72 10.06 10.88
C LYS A 2 -10.21 10.30 12.32
N LYS A 3 -11.38 10.93 12.48
CA LYS A 3 -12.00 11.20 13.79
C LYS A 3 -12.35 9.91 14.54
N GLU A 4 -12.95 8.94 13.85
CA GLU A 4 -13.27 7.63 14.44
C GLU A 4 -12.04 6.84 14.87
N ILE A 5 -10.95 6.84 14.11
CA ILE A 5 -9.70 6.16 14.49
C ILE A 5 -9.11 6.81 15.75
N LYS A 6 -9.16 8.14 15.82
CA LYS A 6 -8.73 8.91 17.00
C LYS A 6 -9.57 8.58 18.25
N GLU A 7 -10.89 8.49 18.08
CA GLU A 7 -11.84 8.25 19.18
C GLU A 7 -11.88 6.78 19.63
N LYS A 8 -11.80 5.82 18.70
CA LYS A 8 -11.89 4.37 19.02
C LYS A 8 -10.56 3.73 19.40
N ILE A 9 -9.43 4.26 18.92
CA ILE A 9 -8.10 3.67 19.18
C ILE A 9 -7.21 4.66 19.93
N SER A 10 -6.63 5.64 19.24
CA SER A 10 -5.80 6.70 19.82
C SER A 10 -5.34 7.67 18.71
N PRO A 11 -5.09 8.97 19.01
CA PRO A 11 -4.50 9.91 18.05
C PRO A 11 -3.18 9.44 17.42
N ARG A 12 -2.41 8.57 18.10
CA ARG A 12 -1.15 8.00 17.56
C ARG A 12 -1.35 7.04 16.38
N HIS A 13 -2.56 6.51 16.19
CA HIS A 13 -2.88 5.58 15.10
C HIS A 13 -3.51 6.28 13.89
N VAL A 14 -3.66 7.60 13.92
CA VAL A 14 -4.22 8.34 12.79
C VAL A 14 -3.14 8.47 11.72
N PRO A 15 -3.32 7.86 10.53
CA PRO A 15 -2.34 7.98 9.46
C PRO A 15 -2.28 9.42 8.92
N SER A 16 -1.08 9.87 8.57
CA SER A 16 -0.86 11.19 7.96
C SER A 16 -1.61 11.30 6.63
N LYS A 17 -1.45 10.29 5.76
CA LYS A 17 -2.04 10.23 4.42
C LYS A 17 -3.04 9.08 4.31
N ILE A 18 -4.18 9.33 3.67
CA ILE A 18 -5.19 8.33 3.31
C ILE A 18 -5.47 8.52 1.83
N LEU A 19 -5.06 7.55 1.02
CA LEU A 19 -5.18 7.60 -0.43
C LEU A 19 -6.11 6.47 -0.88
N ALA A 20 -7.00 6.80 -1.82
CA ALA A 20 -7.79 5.80 -2.50
C ALA A 20 -6.91 5.14 -3.57
N VAL A 21 -6.98 3.82 -3.65
CA VAL A 21 -6.25 3.02 -4.63
C VAL A 21 -7.24 2.19 -5.42
N ALA A 22 -6.92 1.90 -6.67
CA ALA A 22 -7.77 1.10 -7.53
C ALA A 22 -7.93 -0.33 -6.99
N ASP A 23 -6.83 -0.92 -6.51
CA ASP A 23 -6.83 -2.29 -6.01
C ASP A 23 -5.65 -2.54 -5.06
N ILE A 24 -5.79 -3.52 -4.16
CA ILE A 24 -4.75 -3.88 -3.16
C ILE A 24 -3.98 -5.10 -3.66
N PRO A 25 -2.63 -5.11 -3.69
CA PRO A 25 -1.88 -6.25 -4.17
C PRO A 25 -1.95 -7.44 -3.20
N TYR A 26 -2.27 -8.61 -3.74
CA TYR A 26 -2.34 -9.88 -3.02
C TYR A 26 -1.49 -10.95 -3.70
N THR A 27 -1.01 -11.91 -2.94
CA THR A 27 -0.47 -13.15 -3.50
C THR A 27 -1.57 -14.02 -4.12
N ILE A 28 -1.19 -15.00 -4.93
CA ILE A 28 -2.09 -16.05 -5.44
C ILE A 28 -2.90 -16.73 -4.31
N ASN A 29 -2.32 -16.77 -3.10
CA ASN A 29 -2.94 -17.31 -1.90
C ASN A 29 -3.77 -16.28 -1.09
N MET A 30 -4.13 -15.16 -1.70
CA MET A 30 -4.87 -14.03 -1.11
C MET A 30 -4.21 -13.40 0.13
N LYS A 31 -2.88 -13.47 0.27
CA LYS A 31 -2.17 -12.75 1.34
C LYS A 31 -1.80 -11.34 0.89
N LYS A 32 -2.05 -10.34 1.73
CA LYS A 32 -1.61 -8.95 1.50
C LYS A 32 -0.09 -8.90 1.44
N VAL A 33 0.45 -8.13 0.49
CA VAL A 33 1.90 -8.00 0.29
C VAL A 33 2.40 -6.59 0.60
N GLU A 34 2.39 -6.22 1.87
CA GLU A 34 2.82 -4.90 2.34
C GLU A 34 4.29 -4.59 1.97
N ILE A 35 5.17 -5.59 2.00
CA ILE A 35 6.58 -5.45 1.66
C ILE A 35 6.76 -5.09 0.18
N ALA A 36 5.99 -5.71 -0.72
CA ALA A 36 6.05 -5.44 -2.15
C ALA A 36 5.60 -4.00 -2.47
N VAL A 37 4.52 -3.55 -1.80
CA VAL A 37 4.04 -2.16 -1.90
C VAL A 37 5.13 -1.19 -1.44
N LYS A 38 5.69 -1.42 -0.25
CA LYS A 38 6.73 -0.55 0.31
C LYS A 38 7.94 -0.42 -0.63
N ARG A 39 8.44 -1.55 -1.14
CA ARG A 39 9.55 -1.56 -2.12
C ARG A 39 9.21 -0.80 -3.39
N THR A 40 8.00 -1.00 -3.91
CA THR A 40 7.55 -0.33 -5.13
C THR A 40 7.49 1.19 -4.95
N VAL A 41 6.97 1.65 -3.80
CA VAL A 41 6.95 3.08 -3.43
C VAL A 41 8.37 3.64 -3.29
N GLN A 42 9.32 2.86 -2.76
CA GLN A 42 10.72 3.24 -2.65
C GLN A 42 11.50 3.15 -3.98
N GLY A 43 10.85 2.72 -5.07
CA GLY A 43 11.52 2.49 -6.36
C GLY A 43 12.40 1.24 -6.42
N GLU A 44 12.34 0.38 -5.39
CA GLU A 44 13.02 -0.91 -5.39
C GLU A 44 12.31 -1.91 -6.31
N SER A 45 13.10 -2.78 -6.95
CA SER A 45 12.56 -3.86 -7.78
C SER A 45 11.96 -4.97 -6.93
N VAL A 46 10.65 -5.21 -7.07
CA VAL A 46 9.98 -6.38 -6.51
C VAL A 46 10.29 -7.59 -7.39
N THR A 47 11.04 -8.56 -6.87
CA THR A 47 11.34 -9.82 -7.57
C THR A 47 10.17 -10.80 -7.55
N ASN A 48 9.31 -10.74 -6.52
CA ASN A 48 8.22 -11.70 -6.33
C ASN A 48 6.92 -11.32 -7.05
N LYS A 49 7.00 -10.65 -8.20
CA LYS A 49 5.81 -10.21 -8.95
C LYS A 49 4.99 -11.38 -9.50
N GLU A 50 5.65 -12.47 -9.87
CA GLU A 50 5.01 -13.68 -10.40
C GLU A 50 4.17 -14.41 -9.34
N ALA A 51 4.47 -14.26 -8.06
CA ALA A 51 3.66 -14.84 -6.98
C ALA A 51 2.45 -13.98 -6.61
N LEU A 52 2.26 -12.84 -7.28
CA LEU A 52 1.13 -11.94 -7.07
C LEU A 52 -0.03 -12.35 -7.96
N SER A 53 -1.23 -12.30 -7.39
CA SER A 53 -2.45 -12.50 -8.16
C SER A 53 -2.77 -11.29 -9.04
N ASN A 54 -2.29 -10.10 -8.67
CA ASN A 54 -2.53 -8.82 -9.33
C ASN A 54 -1.25 -7.95 -9.36
N PRO A 55 -0.24 -8.34 -10.15
CA PRO A 55 0.99 -7.57 -10.27
C PRO A 55 0.77 -6.15 -10.83
N GLU A 56 -0.29 -5.95 -11.62
CA GLU A 56 -0.69 -4.64 -12.17
C GLU A 56 -1.01 -3.62 -11.07
N SER A 57 -1.58 -4.07 -9.95
CA SER A 57 -1.93 -3.18 -8.83
C SER A 57 -0.69 -2.48 -8.27
N LEU A 58 0.47 -3.14 -8.26
CA LEU A 58 1.73 -2.51 -7.84
C LEU A 58 2.14 -1.33 -8.72
N GLU A 59 1.83 -1.37 -10.01
CA GLU A 59 2.17 -0.26 -10.92
C GLU A 59 1.40 1.02 -10.55
N TYR A 60 0.17 0.89 -10.04
CA TYR A 60 -0.55 2.03 -9.48
C TYR A 60 0.17 2.62 -8.27
N TYR A 61 0.71 1.78 -7.38
CA TYR A 61 1.50 2.27 -6.23
C TYR A 61 2.79 2.96 -6.64
N LYS A 62 3.42 2.52 -7.74
CA LYS A 62 4.62 3.17 -8.28
C LYS A 62 4.31 4.57 -8.82
N ASN A 63 3.13 4.77 -9.38
CA ASN A 63 2.69 6.05 -9.94
C ASN A 63 2.09 7.01 -8.90
N LEU A 64 1.89 6.56 -7.65
CA LEU A 64 1.45 7.42 -6.56
C LEU A 64 2.63 8.25 -6.03
N SER A 65 2.95 9.37 -6.68
CA SER A 65 3.94 10.36 -6.22
C SER A 65 3.67 10.82 -4.78
N GLU A 66 2.39 10.85 -4.37
CA GLU A 66 1.94 11.21 -3.03
C GLU A 66 2.51 10.29 -1.92
N LEU A 67 2.95 9.08 -2.26
CA LEU A 67 3.59 8.14 -1.34
C LEU A 67 5.13 8.27 -1.31
N ALA A 68 5.73 8.91 -2.32
CA ALA A 68 7.18 9.04 -2.47
C ALA A 68 7.75 10.26 -1.74
N GLU A 69 6.94 11.31 -1.54
CA GLU A 69 7.32 12.52 -0.83
C GLU A 69 6.88 12.43 0.65
N ASP A 70 7.83 12.47 1.60
CA ASP A 70 7.59 12.70 3.04
C ASP A 70 7.88 14.16 3.38
#